data_AF-A0A7T5UJC7-F1
#
_entry.id   AF-A0A7T5UJC7-F1
#
_cell.length_a   1.000
_cell.length_b   1.000
_cell.length_c   1.000
_cell.angle_alpha   90.00
_cell.angle_beta   90.00
_cell.angle_gamma   90.00
#
_symmetry.space_group_name_H-M   'P 1'
#
loop_
_entity.id
_entity.type
_entity.pdbx_description
1 polymer ?
#
loop_
_entity_poly.entity_id
_entity_poly.type
_entity_poly.pdbx_seq_one_letter_code
_entity_poly.pdbx_strand_id
1 'polypeptide(L)'
;MSIRTNRFPIPRVIVPQHILASVHDDDKPHLPSLITGILEINPNATFYSTGGTGKVLVQALGEERAKKQYIPVERFTGVPEMEGGLVKTLVPGIHAGILGERGNPTHIEYLTEILPREEAERLVQTWGEIIKELQRDFQFSTSQINEVGLLERLQIGLTRPPFVYFDLLINSFYPFERTLEQEGTTAEDARANTDIGGPSMVTGAAKNWHSIAVLTDNSQYERFLEEVRTNRGIPIELRFELAREATRRVADYREAIAGHMKGLTLEKALEGLTIQD
;
A
#
# COMPACT_ATOMS: atom_id res chain seq x y z
N MET A 1 15.43 -16.67 -16.30
CA MET A 1 14.07 -16.10 -16.16
C MET A 1 13.15 -16.87 -17.07
N SER A 2 12.04 -17.44 -16.57
CA SER A 2 10.98 -17.90 -17.48
C SER A 2 10.10 -16.70 -17.82
N ILE A 3 9.87 -16.46 -19.12
CA ILE A 3 8.89 -15.49 -19.58
C ILE A 3 7.53 -16.10 -19.28
N ARG A 4 6.84 -15.59 -18.25
CA ARG A 4 5.46 -15.97 -17.94
C ARG A 4 4.52 -14.96 -18.58
N THR A 5 3.60 -15.43 -19.41
CA THR A 5 2.44 -14.65 -19.85
C THR A 5 1.42 -14.60 -18.73
N ASN A 6 0.81 -13.44 -18.47
CA ASN A 6 -0.33 -13.34 -17.56
C ASN A 6 -1.49 -14.16 -18.16
N ARG A 7 -2.01 -15.12 -17.39
CA ARG A 7 -3.06 -16.05 -17.83
C ARG A 7 -4.42 -15.73 -17.21
N PHE A 8 -4.50 -14.70 -16.38
CA PHE A 8 -5.69 -14.38 -15.61
C PHE A 8 -6.43 -13.17 -16.22
N PRO A 9 -7.77 -13.13 -16.14
CA PRO A 9 -8.54 -12.01 -16.68
C PRO A 9 -8.14 -10.68 -16.07
N ILE A 10 -7.90 -9.68 -16.93
CA ILE A 10 -7.59 -8.31 -16.51
C ILE A 10 -8.85 -7.46 -16.70
N PRO A 11 -9.36 -6.81 -15.63
CA PRO A 11 -10.51 -5.93 -15.76
C PRO A 11 -10.15 -4.66 -16.54
N ARG A 12 -11.01 -4.25 -17.49
CA ARG A 12 -10.82 -2.97 -18.20
C ARG A 12 -10.92 -1.78 -17.25
N VAL A 13 -11.78 -1.85 -16.25
CA VAL A 13 -11.99 -0.81 -15.24
C VAL A 13 -11.91 -1.43 -13.85
N ILE A 14 -11.20 -0.81 -12.92
CA ILE A 14 -11.20 -1.20 -11.49
C ILE A 14 -11.86 -0.10 -10.66
N VAL A 15 -12.72 -0.47 -9.72
CA VAL A 15 -13.28 0.48 -8.74
C VAL A 15 -12.29 0.58 -7.57
N PRO A 16 -11.84 1.78 -7.16
CA PRO A 16 -10.87 1.92 -6.08
C PRO A 16 -11.49 1.47 -4.75
N GLN A 17 -11.12 0.28 -4.26
CA GLN A 17 -11.62 -0.30 -3.01
C GLN A 17 -10.53 -0.30 -1.93
N HIS A 18 -9.29 -0.64 -2.26
CA HIS A 18 -8.16 -0.63 -1.34
C HIS A 18 -7.09 0.34 -1.83
N ILE A 19 -6.86 1.41 -1.06
CA ILE A 19 -5.97 2.52 -1.42
C ILE A 19 -4.83 2.59 -0.41
N LEU A 20 -3.60 2.37 -0.88
CA LEU A 20 -2.40 2.57 -0.08
C LEU A 20 -1.86 3.98 -0.33
N ALA A 21 -1.65 4.76 0.72
CA ALA A 21 -1.18 6.13 0.62
C ALA A 21 0.06 6.37 1.49
N SER A 22 1.06 7.02 0.94
CA SER A 22 2.25 7.50 1.64
C SER A 22 2.86 8.65 0.85
N VAL A 23 2.48 9.88 1.20
CA VAL A 23 2.90 11.10 0.48
C VAL A 23 3.85 11.97 1.31
N HIS A 24 4.71 12.69 0.61
CA HIS A 24 5.55 13.74 1.18
C HIS A 24 4.72 14.95 1.65
N ASP A 25 5.31 15.82 2.48
CA ASP A 25 4.64 17.00 3.06
C ASP A 25 3.97 17.90 2.02
N ASP A 26 4.63 18.14 0.89
CA ASP A 26 4.14 19.01 -0.19
C ASP A 26 2.79 18.55 -0.78
N ASP A 27 2.53 17.25 -0.76
CA ASP A 27 1.34 16.66 -1.37
C ASP A 27 0.18 16.51 -0.37
N LYS A 28 0.46 16.58 0.93
CA LYS A 28 -0.53 16.41 2.00
C LYS A 28 -1.69 17.40 1.91
N PRO A 29 -1.49 18.70 1.60
CA PRO A 29 -2.59 19.65 1.46
C PRO A 29 -3.59 19.29 0.35
N HIS A 30 -3.16 18.55 -0.67
CA HIS A 30 -3.99 18.19 -1.83
C HIS A 30 -4.74 16.86 -1.64
N LEU A 31 -4.32 16.04 -0.68
CA LEU A 31 -4.87 14.71 -0.43
C LEU A 31 -6.38 14.71 -0.07
N PRO A 32 -6.92 15.66 0.72
CA PRO A 32 -8.35 15.68 1.06
C PRO A 32 -9.29 15.74 -0.16
N SER A 33 -8.93 16.53 -1.17
CA SER A 33 -9.72 16.63 -2.41
C SER A 33 -9.73 15.30 -3.17
N LEU A 34 -8.59 14.62 -3.24
CA LEU A 34 -8.48 13.30 -3.87
C LEU A 34 -9.32 12.25 -3.12
N ILE A 35 -9.24 12.21 -1.79
CA ILE A 35 -10.03 11.28 -0.95
C ILE A 35 -11.53 11.48 -1.20
N THR A 36 -11.97 12.74 -1.22
CA THR A 36 -13.38 13.09 -1.46
C THR A 36 -13.83 12.58 -2.82
N GLY A 37 -13.07 12.84 -3.88
CA GLY A 37 -13.37 12.35 -5.23
C GLY A 37 -13.37 10.82 -5.32
N ILE A 38 -12.48 10.11 -4.62
CA ILE A 38 -12.50 8.64 -4.56
C ILE A 38 -13.77 8.14 -3.88
N LEU A 39 -14.22 8.77 -2.80
CA LEU A 39 -15.43 8.38 -2.06
C LEU A 39 -16.72 8.65 -2.83
N GLU A 40 -16.75 9.64 -3.73
CA GLU A 40 -17.86 9.84 -4.67
C GLU A 40 -18.03 8.65 -5.62
N ILE A 41 -16.93 8.00 -5.99
CA ILE A 41 -16.91 6.83 -6.88
C ILE A 41 -17.21 5.55 -6.10
N ASN A 42 -16.57 5.39 -4.95
CA ASN A 42 -16.76 4.26 -4.07
C ASN A 42 -16.87 4.70 -2.61
N PRO A 43 -18.10 4.85 -2.08
CA PRO A 43 -18.32 5.24 -0.69
C PRO A 43 -17.74 4.27 0.34
N ASN A 44 -17.41 3.04 -0.05
CA ASN A 44 -16.88 1.97 0.80
C ASN A 44 -15.36 1.78 0.69
N ALA A 45 -14.67 2.66 -0.04
CA ALA A 45 -13.22 2.61 -0.20
C ALA A 45 -12.49 2.58 1.16
N THR A 46 -11.42 1.79 1.25
CA THR A 46 -10.62 1.60 2.46
C THR A 46 -9.20 2.10 2.21
N PHE A 47 -8.69 2.90 3.14
CA PHE A 47 -7.42 3.60 3.05
C PHE A 47 -6.41 3.01 4.04
N TYR A 48 -5.19 2.83 3.57
CA TYR A 48 -4.07 2.27 4.29
C TYR A 48 -2.94 3.30 4.29
N SER A 49 -2.43 3.67 5.45
CA SER A 49 -1.31 4.62 5.55
C SER A 49 -0.64 4.54 6.91
N THR A 50 0.47 5.25 7.06
CA THR A 50 1.22 5.45 8.31
C THR A 50 1.58 6.94 8.49
N GLY A 51 2.06 7.30 9.69
CA GLY A 51 2.67 8.60 9.99
C GLY A 51 1.80 9.82 9.67
N GLY A 52 2.43 10.88 9.15
CA GLY A 52 1.76 12.14 8.84
C GLY A 52 0.66 12.03 7.79
N THR A 53 0.82 11.16 6.79
CA THR A 53 -0.21 10.90 5.76
C THR A 53 -1.46 10.29 6.38
N GLY A 54 -1.29 9.38 7.34
CA GLY A 54 -2.41 8.79 8.08
C GLY A 54 -3.25 9.82 8.84
N LYS A 55 -2.60 10.83 9.45
CA LYS A 55 -3.30 11.91 10.15
C LYS A 55 -4.18 12.73 9.22
N VAL A 56 -3.67 13.07 8.03
CA VAL A 56 -4.42 13.80 7.00
C VAL A 56 -5.61 12.99 6.50
N LEU A 57 -5.43 11.68 6.27
CA LEU A 57 -6.51 10.77 5.89
C LEU A 57 -7.62 10.72 6.94
N VAL A 58 -7.27 10.54 8.21
CA VAL A 58 -8.24 10.50 9.32
C VAL A 58 -9.03 11.81 9.39
N GLN A 59 -8.35 12.95 9.25
CA GLN A 59 -8.98 14.26 9.23
C GLN A 59 -9.94 14.42 8.04
N ALA A 60 -9.53 14.04 6.84
CA ALA A 60 -10.34 14.16 5.63
C ALA A 60 -11.55 13.22 5.64
N LEU A 61 -11.41 12.02 6.21
CA LEU A 61 -12.51 11.05 6.35
C LEU A 61 -13.53 11.50 7.41
N GLY A 62 -13.08 12.20 8.45
CA GLY A 62 -13.85 12.41 9.67
C GLY A 62 -13.88 11.17 10.57
N GLU A 63 -14.14 11.39 11.85
CA GLU A 63 -13.90 10.40 12.92
C GLU A 63 -14.68 9.08 12.73
N GLU A 64 -15.98 9.18 12.42
CA GLU A 64 -16.86 8.02 12.24
C GLU A 64 -16.50 7.19 11.01
N ARG A 65 -16.08 7.85 9.93
CA ARG A 65 -15.68 7.18 8.70
C ARG A 65 -14.31 6.54 8.87
N ALA A 66 -13.37 7.25 9.48
CA ALA A 66 -12.02 6.77 9.74
C ALA A 66 -12.02 5.47 10.54
N LYS A 67 -12.89 5.31 11.56
CA LYS A 67 -13.03 4.05 12.32
C LYS A 67 -13.32 2.82 11.44
N LYS A 68 -13.95 3.01 10.28
CA LYS A 68 -14.37 1.92 9.37
C LYS A 68 -13.45 1.79 8.16
N GLN A 69 -12.97 2.91 7.64
CA GLN A 69 -12.33 3.00 6.33
C GLN A 69 -10.85 3.38 6.40
N TYR A 70 -10.29 3.63 7.58
CA TYR A 70 -8.85 3.82 7.75
C TYR A 70 -8.21 2.64 8.47
N ILE A 71 -7.07 2.20 7.97
CA ILE A 71 -6.26 1.12 8.55
C ILE A 71 -4.80 1.59 8.63
N PRO A 72 -4.23 1.69 9.84
CA PRO A 72 -2.79 1.91 9.99
C PRO A 72 -1.99 0.76 9.36
N VAL A 73 -0.90 1.07 8.64
CA VAL A 73 -0.03 0.05 8.03
C VAL A 73 0.53 -0.90 9.07
N GLU A 74 0.87 -0.42 10.26
CA GLU A 74 1.39 -1.23 11.38
C GLU A 74 0.36 -2.26 11.84
N ARG A 75 -0.92 -1.86 11.88
CA ARG A 75 -2.02 -2.78 12.17
C ARG A 75 -2.21 -3.78 11.03
N PHE A 76 -2.05 -3.35 9.79
CA PHE A 76 -2.21 -4.21 8.62
C PHE A 76 -1.07 -5.24 8.49
N THR A 77 0.18 -4.86 8.80
CA THR A 77 1.36 -5.71 8.64
C THR A 77 1.70 -6.52 9.89
N GLY A 78 1.27 -6.06 11.06
CA GLY A 78 1.71 -6.59 12.37
C GLY A 78 3.17 -6.26 12.70
N VAL A 79 3.85 -5.45 11.88
CA VAL A 79 5.26 -5.08 12.08
C VAL A 79 5.31 -3.71 12.76
N PRO A 80 5.96 -3.57 13.93
CA PRO A 80 6.11 -2.27 14.59
C PRO A 80 7.02 -1.34 13.77
N GLU A 81 6.81 -0.03 13.91
CA GLU A 81 7.65 0.96 13.24
C GLU A 81 9.07 0.95 13.84
N MET A 82 10.09 0.86 12.97
CA MET A 82 11.49 1.02 13.35
C MET A 82 11.79 2.51 13.57
N GLU A 83 12.67 2.84 14.51
CA GLU A 83 13.19 4.20 14.66
C GLU A 83 13.79 4.71 13.34
N GLY A 84 13.43 5.94 12.96
CA GLY A 84 13.78 6.50 11.64
C GLY A 84 12.93 5.97 10.46
N GLY A 85 11.98 5.05 10.69
CA GLY A 85 10.97 4.66 9.70
C GLY A 85 11.47 3.89 8.48
N LEU A 86 12.69 3.34 8.52
CA LEU A 86 13.42 2.82 7.36
C LEU A 86 12.76 1.62 6.64
N VAL A 87 12.05 0.77 7.37
CA VAL A 87 11.50 -0.51 6.85
C VAL A 87 9.98 -0.64 7.00
N LYS A 88 9.27 0.46 7.29
CA LYS A 88 7.83 0.44 7.62
C LYS A 88 6.92 -0.14 6.52
N THR A 89 7.31 -0.02 5.25
CA THR A 89 6.55 -0.53 4.10
C THR A 89 7.25 -1.67 3.35
N LEU A 90 8.49 -2.00 3.71
CA LEU A 90 9.28 -3.09 3.12
C LEU A 90 8.88 -4.44 3.73
N VAL A 91 7.57 -4.71 3.75
CA VAL A 91 6.97 -5.90 4.35
C VAL A 91 6.31 -6.74 3.25
N PRO A 92 6.46 -8.07 3.25
CA PRO A 92 5.88 -8.94 2.23
C PRO A 92 4.39 -8.71 1.99
N GLY A 93 3.57 -8.45 3.03
CA GLY A 93 2.14 -8.23 2.88
C GLY A 93 1.79 -7.02 2.00
N ILE A 94 2.51 -5.90 2.13
CA ILE A 94 2.32 -4.71 1.28
C ILE A 94 2.70 -5.03 -0.16
N HIS A 95 3.89 -5.56 -0.37
CA HIS A 95 4.39 -5.83 -1.72
C HIS A 95 3.63 -6.94 -2.44
N ALA A 96 3.17 -7.95 -1.72
CA ALA A 96 2.35 -9.01 -2.29
C ALA A 96 0.96 -8.50 -2.67
N GLY A 97 0.38 -7.56 -1.90
CA GLY A 97 -0.84 -6.86 -2.28
C GLY A 97 -0.70 -5.95 -3.52
N ILE A 98 0.50 -5.41 -3.73
CA ILE A 98 0.85 -4.60 -4.92
C ILE A 98 1.15 -5.50 -6.14
N LEU A 99 1.89 -6.59 -5.96
CA LEU A 99 2.46 -7.40 -7.05
C LEU A 99 1.65 -8.65 -7.41
N GLY A 100 0.73 -9.07 -6.55
CA GLY A 100 -0.03 -10.29 -6.75
C GLY A 100 -0.91 -10.20 -8.01
N GLU A 101 -0.95 -11.30 -8.77
CA GLU A 101 -1.78 -11.43 -9.96
C GLU A 101 -3.19 -11.81 -9.52
N ARG A 102 -4.16 -10.93 -9.78
CA ARG A 102 -5.55 -11.20 -9.41
C ARG A 102 -6.05 -12.46 -10.13
N GLY A 103 -6.68 -13.36 -9.38
CA GLY A 103 -7.18 -14.64 -9.89
C GLY A 103 -6.14 -15.75 -9.96
N ASN A 104 -4.88 -15.50 -9.59
CA ASN A 104 -3.84 -16.53 -9.50
C ASN A 104 -3.98 -17.31 -8.17
N PRO A 105 -4.36 -18.61 -8.19
CA PRO A 105 -4.62 -19.36 -6.96
C PRO A 105 -3.39 -19.48 -6.07
N THR A 106 -2.20 -19.67 -6.64
CA THR A 106 -0.94 -19.77 -5.88
C THR A 106 -0.58 -18.45 -5.21
N HIS A 107 -0.85 -17.31 -5.86
CA HIS A 107 -0.61 -16.02 -5.22
C HIS A 107 -1.62 -15.76 -4.11
N ILE A 108 -2.89 -16.13 -4.31
CA ILE A 108 -3.94 -16.05 -3.27
C ILE A 108 -3.58 -16.92 -2.06
N GLU A 109 -3.10 -18.14 -2.28
CA GLU A 109 -2.64 -19.06 -1.22
C GLU A 109 -1.48 -18.45 -0.43
N TYR A 110 -0.40 -18.05 -1.11
CA TYR A 110 0.74 -17.38 -0.47
C TYR A 110 0.32 -16.14 0.32
N LEU A 111 -0.52 -15.30 -0.29
CA LEU A 111 -1.08 -14.10 0.34
C LEU A 111 -1.94 -14.43 1.57
N THR A 112 -2.51 -15.63 1.67
CA THR A 112 -3.26 -16.07 2.84
C THR A 112 -2.31 -16.53 3.98
N GLU A 113 -1.13 -17.04 3.64
CA GLU A 113 -0.17 -17.63 4.59
C GLU A 113 0.76 -16.60 5.27
N ILE A 114 1.14 -15.52 4.57
CA ILE A 114 2.22 -14.61 5.02
C ILE A 114 1.80 -13.53 6.05
N LEU A 115 0.61 -13.61 6.64
CA LEU A 115 0.09 -12.60 7.57
C LEU A 115 0.09 -13.07 9.02
N PRO A 116 0.05 -12.13 10.00
CA PRO A 116 0.27 -12.45 11.40
C PRO A 116 -0.70 -13.51 11.91
N ARG A 117 -0.16 -14.69 12.22
CA ARG A 117 -0.86 -15.85 12.81
C ARG A 117 -1.66 -15.47 14.05
N GLU A 118 -1.19 -14.50 14.83
CA GLU A 118 -1.80 -14.13 16.11
C GLU A 118 -3.22 -13.54 15.98
N GLU A 119 -3.54 -12.78 14.92
CA GLU A 119 -4.90 -12.23 14.73
C GLU A 119 -5.86 -13.29 14.18
N ALA A 120 -5.36 -14.18 13.31
CA ALA A 120 -6.09 -15.38 12.88
C ALA A 120 -6.36 -16.32 14.06
N GLU A 121 -5.38 -16.54 14.94
CA GLU A 121 -5.48 -17.38 16.14
C GLU A 121 -6.44 -16.77 17.19
N ARG A 122 -6.46 -15.44 17.37
CA ARG A 122 -7.41 -14.73 18.26
C ARG A 122 -8.86 -14.82 17.77
N LEU A 123 -9.06 -14.70 16.45
CA LEU A 123 -10.36 -14.89 15.83
C LEU A 123 -10.81 -16.34 16.01
N VAL A 124 -9.97 -17.33 15.71
CA VAL A 124 -10.27 -18.75 15.94
C VAL A 124 -10.65 -19.03 17.39
N GLN A 125 -9.96 -18.43 18.39
CA GLN A 125 -10.33 -18.56 19.80
C GLN A 125 -11.70 -17.97 20.13
N THR A 126 -12.00 -16.76 19.64
CA THR A 126 -13.28 -16.09 19.91
C THR A 126 -14.46 -16.84 19.27
N TRP A 127 -14.25 -17.43 18.09
CA TRP A 127 -15.21 -18.32 17.44
C TRP A 127 -15.39 -19.65 18.15
N GLY A 128 -14.32 -20.19 18.74
CA GLY A 128 -14.40 -21.35 19.62
C GLY A 128 -15.38 -21.12 20.78
N GLU A 129 -15.43 -19.92 21.34
CA GLU A 129 -16.38 -19.56 22.41
C GLU A 129 -17.81 -19.36 21.88
N ILE A 130 -18.00 -18.69 20.72
CA ILE A 130 -19.32 -18.51 20.11
C ILE A 130 -19.95 -19.85 19.71
N ILE A 131 -19.16 -20.78 19.15
CA ILE A 131 -19.63 -22.14 18.82
C ILE A 131 -20.10 -22.86 20.08
N LYS A 132 -19.33 -22.79 21.17
CA LYS A 132 -19.72 -23.36 22.46
C LYS A 132 -21.02 -22.73 22.98
N GLU A 133 -21.20 -21.43 22.83
CA GLU A 133 -22.42 -20.71 23.24
C GLU A 133 -23.64 -21.14 22.42
N LEU A 134 -23.51 -21.22 21.09
CA LEU A 134 -24.58 -21.70 20.20
C LEU A 134 -24.96 -23.17 20.48
N GLN A 135 -23.98 -24.02 20.77
CA GLN A 135 -24.21 -25.40 21.16
C GLN A 135 -24.88 -25.51 22.54
N ARG A 136 -24.45 -24.68 23.49
CA ARG A 136 -24.94 -24.71 24.88
C ARG A 136 -26.36 -24.12 25.00
N ASP A 137 -26.55 -22.91 24.47
CA ASP A 137 -27.74 -22.10 24.74
C ASP A 137 -28.84 -22.32 23.69
N PHE A 138 -28.46 -22.79 22.50
CA PHE A 138 -29.38 -22.99 21.38
C PHE A 138 -29.38 -24.42 20.81
N GLN A 139 -28.60 -25.35 21.39
CA GLN A 139 -28.57 -26.79 21.05
C GLN A 139 -28.30 -27.11 19.57
N PHE A 140 -27.55 -26.26 18.87
CA PHE A 140 -27.16 -26.53 17.48
C PHE A 140 -26.19 -27.72 17.41
N SER A 141 -26.44 -28.68 16.52
CA SER A 141 -25.49 -29.77 16.25
C SER A 141 -24.33 -29.33 15.35
N THR A 142 -23.21 -30.05 15.38
CA THR A 142 -22.05 -29.79 14.51
C THR A 142 -22.43 -29.81 13.02
N SER A 143 -23.32 -30.71 12.60
CA SER A 143 -23.79 -30.74 11.21
C SER A 143 -24.63 -29.53 10.86
N GLN A 144 -25.50 -29.05 11.77
CA GLN A 144 -26.30 -27.85 11.55
C GLN A 144 -25.44 -26.59 11.50
N ILE A 145 -24.40 -26.49 12.33
CA ILE A 145 -23.43 -25.39 12.31
C ILE A 145 -22.64 -25.39 10.98
N ASN A 146 -22.32 -26.59 10.46
CA ASN A 146 -21.66 -26.76 9.16
C ASN A 146 -22.62 -26.51 7.97
N GLU A 147 -23.89 -26.89 8.07
CA GLU A 147 -24.92 -26.78 7.00
C GLU A 147 -25.34 -25.34 6.70
N VAL A 148 -25.19 -24.40 7.64
CA VAL A 148 -25.50 -22.99 7.36
C VAL A 148 -24.54 -22.39 6.31
N GLY A 149 -23.54 -23.14 5.84
CA GLY A 149 -22.59 -22.72 4.80
C GLY A 149 -21.71 -21.54 5.22
N LEU A 150 -21.89 -21.06 6.45
CA LEU A 150 -21.11 -20.01 7.06
C LEU A 150 -19.69 -20.51 7.30
N LEU A 151 -19.44 -21.73 7.75
CA LEU A 151 -18.06 -22.17 8.00
C LEU A 151 -17.14 -22.21 6.77
N GLU A 152 -17.65 -22.59 5.59
CA GLU A 152 -16.89 -22.53 4.34
C GLU A 152 -16.75 -21.09 3.81
N ARG A 153 -17.77 -20.24 4.01
CA ARG A 153 -17.74 -18.81 3.64
C ARG A 153 -17.00 -17.93 4.65
N LEU A 154 -16.80 -18.41 5.87
CA LEU A 154 -16.15 -17.71 6.99
C LEU A 154 -14.72 -18.18 7.23
N GLN A 155 -14.36 -19.43 6.87
CA GLN A 155 -12.94 -19.78 6.65
C GLN A 155 -12.30 -18.90 5.56
N ILE A 156 -13.12 -18.31 4.69
CA ILE A 156 -12.72 -17.34 3.65
C ILE A 156 -13.03 -15.88 4.09
N GLY A 157 -13.75 -15.66 5.19
CA GLY A 157 -14.59 -14.45 5.33
C GLY A 157 -14.77 -13.82 6.70
N LEU A 158 -13.81 -13.90 7.63
CA LEU A 158 -13.84 -13.12 8.88
C LEU A 158 -12.43 -12.68 9.28
N THR A 159 -11.98 -11.44 9.09
CA THR A 159 -12.63 -10.21 8.68
C THR A 159 -11.58 -9.40 7.92
N ARG A 160 -11.85 -9.09 6.64
CA ARG A 160 -10.87 -8.75 5.58
C ARG A 160 -10.09 -9.98 5.11
N PRO A 161 -9.86 -10.13 3.79
CA PRO A 161 -8.83 -11.07 3.36
C PRO A 161 -7.56 -10.67 4.12
N PRO A 162 -6.81 -11.64 4.69
CA PRO A 162 -5.67 -11.30 5.54
C PRO A 162 -4.68 -10.46 4.72
N PHE A 163 -4.73 -10.58 3.39
CA PHE A 163 -4.12 -9.70 2.41
C PHE A 163 -5.16 -8.81 1.72
N VAL A 164 -4.74 -7.71 1.12
CA VAL A 164 -5.58 -6.99 0.15
C VAL A 164 -4.83 -6.80 -1.15
N TYR A 165 -5.55 -6.88 -2.27
CA TYR A 165 -5.04 -6.32 -3.52
C TYR A 165 -5.29 -4.83 -3.48
N PHE A 166 -4.23 -4.03 -3.66
CA PHE A 166 -4.39 -2.59 -3.78
C PHE A 166 -4.87 -2.24 -5.19
N ASP A 167 -5.88 -1.37 -5.27
CA ASP A 167 -6.40 -0.84 -6.53
C ASP A 167 -5.71 0.47 -6.92
N LEU A 168 -5.25 1.21 -5.90
CA LEU A 168 -4.57 2.50 -6.07
C LEU A 168 -3.43 2.63 -5.04
N LEU A 169 -2.26 3.00 -5.53
CA LEU A 169 -1.13 3.48 -4.73
C LEU A 169 -1.01 5.00 -4.92
N ILE A 170 -1.01 5.75 -3.83
CA ILE A 170 -0.72 7.20 -3.81
C ILE A 170 0.61 7.36 -3.09
N ASN A 171 1.69 7.60 -3.83
CA ASN A 171 3.02 7.66 -3.25
C ASN A 171 3.90 8.72 -3.92
N SER A 172 4.04 9.87 -3.27
CA SER A 172 5.07 10.85 -3.57
C SER A 172 6.20 10.73 -2.56
N PHE A 173 7.36 10.29 -3.03
CA PHE A 173 8.59 10.31 -2.27
C PHE A 173 9.32 11.64 -2.50
N TYR A 174 10.05 12.08 -1.46
CA TYR A 174 10.75 13.35 -1.47
C TYR A 174 11.69 13.46 -2.69
N PRO A 175 11.72 14.58 -3.41
CA PRO A 175 12.70 14.80 -4.48
C PRO A 175 14.10 14.93 -3.87
N PHE A 176 14.91 13.88 -4.01
CA PHE A 176 16.30 13.82 -3.52
C PHE A 176 17.13 15.01 -4.02
N GLU A 177 16.81 15.52 -5.20
CA GLU A 177 17.40 16.72 -5.80
C GLU A 177 17.36 17.92 -4.84
N ARG A 178 16.27 18.09 -4.07
CA ARG A 178 16.15 19.18 -3.10
C ARG A 178 17.03 18.99 -1.87
N THR A 179 17.36 17.76 -1.48
CA THR A 179 18.37 17.52 -0.44
C THR A 179 19.72 18.06 -0.90
N LEU A 180 20.03 17.91 -2.19
CA LEU A 180 21.29 18.39 -2.77
C LEU A 180 21.34 19.92 -2.94
N GLU A 181 20.19 20.58 -3.06
CA GLU A 181 20.09 22.04 -3.20
C GLU A 181 20.27 22.79 -1.87
N GLN A 182 20.12 22.11 -0.74
CA GLN A 182 20.30 22.72 0.58
C GLN A 182 21.78 23.02 0.84
N GLU A 183 22.05 24.27 1.22
CA GLU A 183 23.41 24.72 1.53
C GLU A 183 23.93 23.99 2.78
N GLY A 184 25.10 23.37 2.66
CA GLY A 184 25.72 22.62 3.76
C GLY A 184 25.30 21.16 3.88
N THR A 185 24.49 20.62 2.95
CA THR A 185 24.15 19.18 2.93
C THR A 185 25.39 18.30 2.92
N THR A 186 25.51 17.43 3.92
CA THR A 186 26.59 16.45 4.01
C THR A 186 26.27 15.17 3.23
N ALA A 187 27.28 14.32 3.00
CA ALA A 187 27.05 12.99 2.42
C ALA A 187 26.15 12.12 3.32
N GLU A 188 26.21 12.31 4.64
CA GLU A 188 25.38 11.59 5.60
C GLU A 188 23.92 12.06 5.55
N ASP A 189 23.67 13.37 5.36
CA ASP A 189 22.32 13.90 5.15
C ASP A 189 21.69 13.32 3.88
N ALA A 190 22.46 13.26 2.79
CA ALA A 190 22.01 12.65 1.54
C ALA A 190 21.71 11.14 1.73
N ARG A 191 22.58 10.41 2.45
CA ARG A 191 22.36 8.99 2.78
C ARG A 191 21.07 8.79 3.59
N ALA A 192 20.86 9.59 4.63
CA ALA A 192 19.71 9.46 5.52
C ALA A 192 18.37 9.83 4.85
N ASN A 193 18.38 10.73 3.87
CA ASN A 193 17.19 11.17 3.14
C ASN A 193 16.91 10.36 1.85
N THR A 194 17.70 9.32 1.57
CA THR A 194 17.45 8.41 0.44
C THR A 194 16.29 7.45 0.77
N ASP A 195 15.16 7.62 0.07
CA ASP A 195 13.97 6.78 0.24
C ASP A 195 14.12 5.44 -0.49
N ILE A 196 13.91 4.36 0.24
CA ILE A 196 13.91 2.98 -0.28
C ILE A 196 12.47 2.49 -0.49
N GLY A 197 11.57 2.76 0.46
CA GLY A 197 10.22 2.22 0.50
C GLY A 197 9.32 2.79 -0.59
N GLY A 198 9.34 4.12 -0.78
CA GLY A 198 8.54 4.81 -1.79
C GLY A 198 8.84 4.31 -3.21
N PRO A 199 10.09 4.45 -3.70
CA PRO A 199 10.48 3.95 -5.02
C PRO A 199 10.23 2.46 -5.22
N SER A 200 10.38 1.63 -4.18
CA SER A 200 10.09 0.19 -4.22
C SER A 200 8.60 -0.10 -4.47
N MET A 201 7.70 0.53 -3.71
CA MET A 201 6.25 0.38 -3.90
C MET A 201 5.80 0.92 -5.26
N VAL A 202 6.30 2.09 -5.66
CA VAL A 202 5.98 2.72 -6.96
C VAL A 202 6.43 1.83 -8.12
N THR A 203 7.64 1.26 -8.05
CA THR A 203 8.12 0.30 -9.05
C THR A 203 7.24 -0.95 -9.11
N GLY A 204 6.84 -1.48 -7.96
CA GLY A 204 5.94 -2.64 -7.88
C GLY A 204 4.58 -2.36 -8.51
N ALA A 205 3.99 -1.21 -8.22
CA ALA A 205 2.68 -0.82 -8.76
C ALA A 205 2.76 -0.54 -10.27
N ALA A 206 3.80 0.17 -10.71
CA ALA A 206 4.04 0.42 -12.14
C ALA A 206 4.28 -0.88 -12.92
N LYS A 207 4.96 -1.87 -12.34
CA LYS A 207 5.08 -3.21 -12.93
C LYS A 207 3.71 -3.90 -13.05
N ASN A 208 2.87 -3.80 -12.03
CA ASN A 208 1.56 -4.48 -11.94
C ASN A 208 0.39 -3.62 -12.46
N TRP A 209 0.64 -2.67 -13.36
CA TRP A 209 -0.32 -1.66 -13.84
C TRP A 209 -1.64 -2.21 -14.39
N HIS A 210 -1.66 -3.48 -14.81
CA HIS A 210 -2.90 -4.15 -15.22
C HIS A 210 -3.91 -4.27 -14.06
N SER A 211 -3.45 -4.29 -12.81
CA SER A 211 -4.26 -4.58 -11.61
C SER A 211 -4.25 -3.47 -10.56
N ILE A 212 -3.37 -2.47 -10.67
CA ILE A 212 -3.24 -1.34 -9.74
C ILE A 212 -2.88 -0.06 -10.49
N ALA A 213 -3.42 1.08 -10.05
CA ALA A 213 -3.02 2.41 -10.51
C ALA A 213 -2.00 3.04 -9.54
N VAL A 214 -1.14 3.93 -10.02
CA VAL A 214 -0.13 4.60 -9.17
C VAL A 214 -0.09 6.10 -9.45
N LEU A 215 -0.25 6.91 -8.40
CA LEU A 215 -0.09 8.37 -8.45
C LEU A 215 1.19 8.72 -7.68
N THR A 216 2.06 9.51 -8.29
CA THR A 216 3.37 9.90 -7.75
C THR A 216 3.51 11.40 -7.51
N ASP A 217 2.54 12.21 -7.93
CA ASP A 217 2.56 13.66 -7.84
C ASP A 217 1.14 14.23 -7.74
N ASN A 218 0.95 15.28 -6.94
CA ASN A 218 -0.36 15.91 -6.75
C ASN A 218 -0.97 16.52 -8.03
N SER A 219 -0.14 16.91 -9.00
CA SER A 219 -0.60 17.41 -10.31
C SER A 219 -1.42 16.39 -11.10
N GLN A 220 -1.30 15.10 -10.77
CA GLN A 220 -2.05 14.03 -11.41
C GLN A 220 -3.48 13.90 -10.87
N TYR A 221 -3.79 14.46 -9.69
CA TYR A 221 -5.04 14.16 -8.97
C TYR A 221 -6.28 14.64 -9.70
N GLU A 222 -6.26 15.82 -10.30
CA GLU A 222 -7.40 16.38 -11.01
C GLU A 222 -7.76 15.54 -12.25
N ARG A 223 -6.79 15.32 -13.14
CA ARG A 223 -6.94 14.44 -14.31
C ARG A 223 -7.38 13.04 -13.92
N PHE A 224 -6.80 12.48 -12.85
CA PHE A 224 -7.20 11.17 -12.35
C PHE A 224 -8.68 11.13 -11.96
N LEU A 225 -9.16 12.12 -11.20
CA LEU A 225 -10.56 12.15 -10.77
C LEU A 225 -11.53 12.36 -11.94
N GLU A 226 -11.17 13.19 -12.92
CA GLU A 226 -11.98 13.40 -14.14
C GLU A 226 -12.18 12.10 -14.92
N GLU A 227 -11.09 11.39 -15.19
CA GLU A 227 -11.12 10.11 -15.90
C GLU A 227 -11.88 9.04 -15.11
N VAL A 228 -11.67 8.97 -13.80
CA VAL A 228 -12.34 7.98 -12.95
C VAL A 228 -13.84 8.23 -12.86
N ARG A 229 -14.28 9.50 -12.81
CA ARG A 229 -15.71 9.85 -12.86
C ARG A 229 -16.34 9.46 -14.19
N THR A 230 -15.67 9.79 -15.29
CA THR A 230 -16.14 9.47 -16.66
C THR A 230 -16.30 7.97 -16.86
N ASN A 231 -15.35 7.17 -16.38
CA ASN A 231 -15.32 5.73 -16.58
C ASN A 231 -16.00 4.93 -15.44
N ARG A 232 -16.49 5.60 -14.39
CA ARG A 232 -17.05 5.00 -13.15
C ARG A 232 -16.08 4.02 -12.48
N GLY A 233 -14.79 4.36 -12.48
CA GLY A 233 -13.68 3.56 -12.01
C GLY A 233 -12.40 3.89 -12.80
N ILE A 234 -11.28 3.27 -12.45
CA ILE A 234 -9.97 3.54 -13.05
C ILE A 234 -9.81 2.70 -14.33
N PRO A 235 -9.83 3.28 -15.54
CA PRO A 235 -9.68 2.54 -16.79
C PRO A 235 -8.23 2.07 -17.00
N ILE A 236 -8.05 0.99 -17.76
CA ILE A 236 -6.76 0.33 -17.99
C ILE A 236 -5.78 1.24 -18.74
N GLU A 237 -6.30 2.08 -19.63
CA GLU A 237 -5.54 3.09 -20.38
C GLU A 237 -4.88 4.09 -19.42
N LEU A 238 -5.65 4.64 -18.47
CA LEU A 238 -5.13 5.53 -17.43
C LEU A 238 -4.10 4.83 -16.52
N ARG A 239 -4.34 3.56 -16.14
CA ARG A 239 -3.37 2.81 -15.31
C ARG A 239 -2.03 2.66 -16.01
N PHE A 240 -2.04 2.41 -17.32
CA PHE A 240 -0.83 2.29 -18.13
C PHE A 240 -0.09 3.63 -18.25
N GLU A 241 -0.80 4.73 -18.49
CA GLU A 241 -0.21 6.07 -18.55
C GLU A 241 0.47 6.46 -17.23
N LEU A 242 -0.25 6.29 -16.12
CA LEU A 242 0.26 6.54 -14.78
C LEU A 242 1.48 5.66 -14.45
N ALA A 243 1.50 4.40 -14.87
CA ALA A 243 2.65 3.52 -14.70
C ALA A 243 3.89 4.00 -15.48
N ARG A 244 3.72 4.60 -16.67
CA ARG A 244 4.81 5.20 -17.44
C ARG A 244 5.38 6.42 -16.72
N GLU A 245 4.51 7.30 -16.23
CA GLU A 245 4.90 8.48 -15.46
C GLU A 245 5.63 8.08 -14.15
N ALA A 246 5.09 7.11 -13.42
CA ALA A 246 5.70 6.56 -12.22
C ALA A 246 7.09 5.93 -12.48
N THR A 247 7.23 5.18 -13.58
CA THR A 247 8.52 4.59 -13.97
C THR A 247 9.55 5.67 -14.29
N ARG A 248 9.13 6.74 -14.98
CA ARG A 248 10.00 7.90 -15.26
C ARG A 248 10.42 8.58 -13.95
N ARG A 249 9.48 8.85 -13.05
CA ARG A 249 9.76 9.49 -11.76
C ARG A 249 10.79 8.71 -10.93
N VAL A 250 10.69 7.38 -10.90
CA VAL A 250 11.68 6.52 -10.22
C VAL A 250 13.04 6.54 -10.94
N ALA A 251 13.06 6.59 -12.27
CA ALA A 251 14.30 6.70 -13.02
C ALA A 251 15.03 8.01 -12.73
N ASP A 252 14.32 9.14 -12.77
CA ASP A 252 14.87 10.47 -12.50
C ASP A 252 15.43 10.54 -11.07
N TYR A 253 14.69 10.01 -10.09
CA TYR A 253 15.13 9.91 -8.70
C TYR A 253 16.44 9.11 -8.54
N ARG A 254 16.54 7.97 -9.23
CA ARG A 254 17.75 7.13 -9.20
C ARG A 254 18.93 7.79 -9.90
N GLU A 255 18.68 8.52 -10.98
CA GLU A 255 19.72 9.28 -11.69
C GLU A 255 20.29 10.37 -10.79
N ALA A 256 19.45 11.09 -10.03
CA ALA A 256 19.90 12.09 -9.07
C ALA A 256 20.81 11.49 -7.99
N ILE A 257 20.43 10.34 -7.41
CA ILE A 257 21.24 9.60 -6.44
C ILE A 257 22.57 9.14 -7.06
N ALA A 258 22.51 8.55 -8.26
CA ALA A 258 23.70 8.07 -8.96
C ALA A 258 24.66 9.23 -9.29
N GLY A 259 24.12 10.37 -9.71
CA GLY A 259 24.87 11.60 -9.97
C GLY A 259 25.58 12.11 -8.72
N HIS A 260 24.88 12.15 -7.58
CA HIS A 260 25.47 12.51 -6.29
C HIS A 260 26.60 11.55 -5.88
N MET A 261 26.33 10.24 -5.90
CA MET A 261 27.32 9.21 -5.56
C MET A 261 28.57 9.28 -6.45
N LYS A 262 28.40 9.55 -7.75
CA LYS A 262 29.52 9.72 -8.69
C LYS A 262 30.38 10.94 -8.36
N GLY A 263 29.80 11.99 -7.79
CA GLY A 263 30.50 13.21 -7.39
C GLY A 263 31.21 13.14 -6.03
N LEU A 264 30.93 12.11 -5.23
CA LEU A 264 31.52 11.95 -3.89
C LEU A 264 32.91 11.30 -3.95
N THR A 265 33.86 11.89 -3.23
CA THR A 265 35.10 11.21 -2.86
C THR A 265 34.87 10.41 -1.58
N LEU A 266 35.69 9.37 -1.36
CA LEU A 266 35.62 8.60 -0.11
C LEU A 266 35.85 9.50 1.12
N GLU A 267 36.79 10.45 1.03
CA GLU A 267 37.06 11.42 2.10
C GLU A 267 35.80 12.20 2.50
N LYS A 268 35.08 12.76 1.52
CA LYS A 268 33.81 13.47 1.78
C LYS A 268 32.70 12.56 2.28
N ALA A 269 32.64 11.31 1.78
CA ALA A 269 31.64 10.35 2.20
C ALA A 269 31.82 9.90 3.67
N LEU A 270 33.05 9.95 4.19
CA LEU A 270 33.38 9.60 5.57
C LEU A 270 33.47 10.81 6.50
N GLU A 271 33.24 12.03 6.00
CA GLU A 271 33.32 13.25 6.79
C GLU A 271 32.32 13.21 7.97
N GLY A 272 32.82 13.39 9.19
CA GLY A 272 32.03 13.31 10.42
C GLY A 272 31.73 11.89 10.92
N LEU A 273 32.16 10.84 10.21
CA LEU A 273 31.98 9.45 10.63
C LEU A 273 33.21 8.93 11.40
N THR A 274 32.97 8.18 12.47
CA THR A 274 34.03 7.44 13.19
C THR A 274 34.18 6.07 12.58
N ILE A 275 35.34 5.80 11.96
CA ILE A 275 35.66 4.50 11.37
C ILE A 275 36.40 3.65 12.40
N GLN A 276 35.94 2.41 12.61
CA GLN A 276 36.61 1.42 13.44
C GLN A 276 37.39 0.46 12.53
N ASP A 277 38.63 0.16 12.93
CA ASP A 277 39.51 -0.81 12.26
C ASP A 277 39.14 -2.27 12.59
#